data_AF-A0A7J3T9U4-F1
#
_entry.id   AF-A0A7J3T9U4-F1
#
_cell.length_a   1.000
_cell.length_b   1.000
_cell.length_c   1.000
_cell.angle_alpha   90.00
_cell.angle_beta   90.00
_cell.angle_gamma   90.00
#
_symmetry.space_group_name_H-M   'P 1'
#
loop_
_entity.id
_entity.type
_entity.pdbx_description
1 polymer ?
#
loop_
_entity_poly.entity_id
_entity_poly.type
_entity_poly.pdbx_seq_one_letter_code
_entity_poly.pdbx_strand_id
1 'polypeptide(L)'
;DKYLYEKIIPYRQERREKDMDDRKAYGGVFDKRTLLAFYKLLKKGVIQEVEFPISTGKEGDVFRARRDDELLAVKVYRMATINYKGLSRFIDGDDRFTHIHKTKDTIIFLWSRKEFRNLGDYYNRGVSVPRPVALWKNILVMEYIGDESRPAPLLKEVLNRVHREIGYEIIEEMRKMLKAKLVHGDLSEYNILIWEDKPYIIDVAQAVPINHPLANELFLRDVKNMVRVLNKIGLGITKKELIKEIEVI
;
A
#
# COMPACT_ATOMS: atom_id res chain seq x y z
N ASP A 1 16.48 -20.44 -12.14
CA ASP A 1 15.13 -19.93 -12.48
C ASP A 1 14.07 -21.00 -12.42
N LYS A 2 14.06 -22.02 -13.29
CA LYS A 2 13.00 -23.06 -13.32
C LYS A 2 12.63 -23.68 -11.96
N TYR A 3 13.63 -24.10 -11.17
CA TYR A 3 13.43 -24.70 -9.83
C TYR A 3 12.75 -23.78 -8.80
N LEU A 4 13.06 -22.48 -8.82
CA LEU A 4 12.41 -21.52 -7.91
C LEU A 4 10.99 -21.22 -8.37
N TYR A 5 10.79 -21.10 -9.68
CA TYR A 5 9.46 -20.92 -10.27
C TYR A 5 8.52 -22.09 -9.92
N GLU A 6 8.99 -23.34 -10.06
CA GLU A 6 8.23 -24.55 -9.72
C GLU A 6 7.89 -24.68 -8.22
N LYS A 7 8.58 -23.93 -7.35
CA LYS A 7 8.30 -23.89 -5.90
C LYS A 7 7.40 -22.74 -5.47
N ILE A 8 7.25 -21.70 -6.28
CA ILE A 8 6.46 -20.50 -5.96
C ILE A 8 5.04 -20.62 -6.48
N ILE A 9 4.87 -21.27 -7.64
CA ILE A 9 3.55 -21.58 -8.21
C ILE A 9 3.18 -22.99 -7.75
N PRO A 10 2.19 -23.18 -6.86
CA PRO A 10 1.77 -24.53 -6.51
C PRO A 10 1.15 -25.23 -7.71
N TYR A 11 1.58 -26.47 -7.91
CA TYR A 11 1.08 -27.37 -8.93
C TYR A 11 -0.32 -27.84 -8.51
N ARG A 12 -1.37 -27.14 -8.93
CA ARG A 12 -2.72 -27.73 -8.89
C ARG A 12 -2.81 -28.77 -10.00
N GLN A 13 -2.73 -30.05 -9.62
CA GLN A 13 -3.22 -31.13 -10.47
C GLN A 13 -4.70 -30.84 -10.79
N GLU A 14 -5.03 -30.91 -12.08
CA GLU A 14 -6.32 -30.62 -12.71
C GLU A 14 -6.61 -29.14 -13.06
N ARG A 15 -6.04 -28.66 -14.18
CA ARG A 15 -6.83 -28.11 -15.31
C ARG A 15 -5.97 -27.78 -16.54
N ARG A 16 -6.51 -28.11 -17.73
CA ARG A 16 -5.89 -28.01 -19.06
C ARG A 16 -5.66 -26.55 -19.53
N GLU A 17 -4.68 -26.40 -20.41
CA GLU A 17 -4.37 -25.26 -21.32
C GLU A 17 -4.03 -23.88 -20.72
N LYS A 18 -4.46 -23.54 -19.49
CA LYS A 18 -4.14 -22.23 -18.86
C LYS A 18 -2.68 -22.08 -18.37
N ASP A 19 -2.00 -23.17 -18.05
CA ASP A 19 -0.66 -23.16 -17.42
C ASP A 19 0.47 -22.61 -18.32
N MET A 20 0.31 -22.64 -19.65
CA MET A 20 1.33 -22.08 -20.56
C MET A 20 1.31 -20.55 -20.59
N ASP A 21 0.12 -19.94 -20.45
CA ASP A 21 -0.01 -18.50 -20.38
C ASP A 21 0.47 -17.98 -19.02
N ASP A 22 0.17 -18.69 -17.93
CA ASP A 22 0.66 -18.33 -16.60
C ASP A 22 2.20 -18.40 -16.54
N ARG A 23 2.84 -19.44 -17.09
CA ARG A 23 4.32 -19.49 -17.17
C ARG A 23 4.92 -18.35 -18.00
N LYS A 24 4.24 -17.88 -19.06
CA LYS A 24 4.67 -16.71 -19.83
C LYS A 24 4.43 -15.39 -19.07
N ALA A 25 3.32 -15.27 -18.35
CA ALA A 25 3.00 -14.13 -17.51
C ALA A 25 4.01 -13.99 -16.36
N TYR A 26 4.25 -15.06 -15.59
CA TYR A 26 5.19 -15.04 -14.48
C TYR A 26 6.65 -14.97 -14.93
N GLY A 27 7.01 -15.60 -16.04
CA GLY A 27 8.37 -15.63 -16.59
C GLY A 27 8.92 -14.27 -17.03
N GLY A 28 8.04 -13.28 -17.27
CA GLY A 28 8.40 -11.88 -17.52
C GLY A 28 8.22 -10.92 -16.34
N VAL A 29 7.50 -11.34 -15.29
CA VAL A 29 7.10 -10.48 -14.15
C VAL A 29 8.11 -10.57 -12.99
N PHE A 30 8.77 -11.71 -12.80
CA PHE A 30 9.66 -11.91 -11.66
C PHE A 30 11.13 -11.99 -12.05
N ASP A 31 11.89 -10.98 -11.63
CA ASP A 31 13.34 -11.10 -11.64
C ASP A 31 13.83 -12.15 -10.61
N LYS A 32 15.06 -12.62 -10.79
CA LYS A 32 15.68 -13.63 -9.89
C LYS A 32 15.65 -13.20 -8.42
N ARG A 33 15.73 -11.90 -8.14
CA ARG A 33 15.72 -11.37 -6.76
C ARG A 33 14.35 -11.51 -6.12
N THR A 34 13.30 -11.24 -6.88
CA THR A 34 11.91 -11.36 -6.45
C THR A 34 11.56 -12.82 -6.15
N LEU A 35 11.95 -13.76 -7.03
CA LEU A 35 11.77 -15.19 -6.77
C LEU A 35 12.48 -15.64 -5.49
N LEU A 36 13.74 -15.23 -5.28
CA LEU A 36 14.48 -15.57 -4.06
C LEU A 36 13.83 -15.00 -2.79
N ALA A 37 13.18 -13.85 -2.89
CA ALA A 37 12.52 -13.23 -1.75
C ALA A 37 11.17 -13.91 -1.45
N PHE A 38 10.37 -14.28 -2.45
CA PHE A 38 9.19 -15.14 -2.27
C PHE A 38 9.55 -16.50 -1.66
N TYR A 39 10.60 -17.16 -2.17
CA TYR A 39 11.10 -18.41 -1.61
C TYR A 39 11.43 -18.30 -0.11
N LYS A 40 11.96 -17.15 0.33
CA LYS A 40 12.25 -16.91 1.75
C LYS A 40 10.99 -16.72 2.59
N LEU A 41 9.96 -16.07 2.05
CA LEU A 41 8.67 -15.91 2.73
C LEU A 41 7.98 -17.27 2.88
N LEU A 42 7.97 -18.08 1.82
CA LEU A 42 7.46 -19.46 1.80
C LEU A 42 8.19 -20.34 2.83
N LYS A 43 9.53 -20.35 2.79
CA LYS A 43 10.34 -21.15 3.72
C LYS A 43 10.11 -20.79 5.19
N LYS A 44 9.76 -19.53 5.47
CA LYS A 44 9.47 -19.04 6.83
C LYS A 44 8.00 -19.20 7.25
N GLY A 45 7.13 -19.71 6.36
CA GLY A 45 5.69 -19.82 6.63
C GLY A 45 4.97 -18.47 6.74
N VAL A 46 5.57 -17.38 6.25
CA VAL A 46 4.90 -16.06 6.25
C VAL A 46 3.74 -16.06 5.26
N ILE A 47 3.93 -16.75 4.15
CA ILE A 47 2.94 -17.11 3.13
C ILE A 47 3.16 -18.59 2.78
N GLN A 48 2.15 -19.25 2.26
CA GLN A 48 2.18 -20.65 1.79
C GLN A 48 2.00 -20.75 0.27
N GLU A 49 1.27 -19.81 -0.32
CA GLU A 49 1.01 -19.75 -1.75
C GLU A 49 1.07 -18.29 -2.25
N VAL A 50 1.58 -18.10 -3.47
CA VAL A 50 1.47 -16.85 -4.22
C VAL A 50 0.54 -17.13 -5.39
N GLU A 51 -0.54 -16.37 -5.47
CA GLU A 51 -1.56 -16.53 -6.50
C GLU A 51 -1.26 -15.53 -7.64
N PHE A 52 -2.17 -14.61 -7.95
CA PHE A 52 -2.05 -13.71 -9.10
C PHE A 52 -1.59 -12.29 -8.75
N PRO A 53 -1.02 -11.53 -9.72
CA PRO A 53 -0.79 -10.10 -9.57
C PRO A 53 -2.12 -9.35 -9.41
N ILE A 54 -2.21 -8.53 -8.37
CA ILE A 54 -3.33 -7.62 -8.09
C ILE A 54 -3.13 -6.28 -8.81
N SER A 55 -1.89 -5.79 -8.81
CA SER A 55 -1.53 -4.50 -9.42
C SER A 55 -0.08 -4.50 -9.86
N THR A 56 0.20 -3.89 -11.00
CA THR A 56 1.55 -3.67 -11.51
C THR A 56 1.78 -2.19 -11.67
N GLY A 57 2.75 -1.64 -10.93
CA GLY A 57 3.01 -0.21 -10.88
C GLY A 57 4.46 0.13 -11.21
N LYS A 58 4.72 1.44 -11.34
CA LYS A 58 6.09 1.93 -11.50
C LYS A 58 6.95 1.62 -10.27
N GLU A 59 6.40 1.71 -9.07
CA GLU A 59 7.16 1.54 -7.82
C GLU A 59 7.31 0.08 -7.38
N GLY A 60 6.45 -0.80 -7.89
CA GLY A 60 6.41 -2.20 -7.50
C GLY A 60 5.17 -2.90 -8.00
N ASP A 61 5.12 -4.20 -7.76
CA ASP A 61 3.97 -5.04 -8.05
C ASP A 61 3.36 -5.56 -6.75
N VAL A 62 2.06 -5.77 -6.74
CA VAL A 62 1.33 -6.33 -5.61
C VAL A 62 0.71 -7.65 -6.05
N PHE A 63 0.90 -8.70 -5.27
CA PHE A 63 0.38 -10.05 -5.53
C PHE A 63 -0.55 -10.48 -4.41
N ARG A 64 -1.56 -11.28 -4.75
CA ARG A 64 -2.31 -12.01 -3.73
C ARG A 64 -1.51 -13.22 -3.30
N ALA A 65 -1.51 -13.49 -2.01
CA ALA A 65 -0.90 -14.65 -1.40
C ALA A 65 -1.85 -15.22 -0.34
N ARG A 66 -1.58 -16.44 0.09
CA ARG A 66 -2.37 -17.12 1.10
C ARG A 66 -1.48 -17.66 2.21
N ARG A 67 -1.99 -17.63 3.44
CA ARG A 67 -1.46 -18.38 4.59
C ARG A 67 -2.63 -19.01 5.31
N ASP A 68 -2.74 -20.33 5.27
CA ASP A 68 -3.91 -21.06 5.75
C ASP A 68 -5.18 -20.51 5.08
N ASP A 69 -6.18 -20.07 5.84
CA ASP A 69 -7.41 -19.44 5.31
C ASP A 69 -7.30 -17.91 5.18
N GLU A 70 -6.14 -17.30 5.47
CA GLU A 70 -5.93 -15.85 5.43
C GLU A 70 -5.42 -15.41 4.06
N LEU A 71 -6.13 -14.46 3.43
CA LEU A 71 -5.67 -13.76 2.23
C LEU A 71 -4.71 -12.62 2.61
N LEU A 72 -3.60 -12.55 1.88
CA LEU A 72 -2.52 -11.58 2.09
C LEU A 72 -2.17 -10.86 0.78
N ALA A 73 -1.71 -9.62 0.91
CA ALA A 73 -1.12 -8.85 -0.17
C ALA A 73 0.40 -8.81 -0.01
N VAL A 74 1.13 -9.09 -1.09
CA VAL A 74 2.60 -9.04 -1.14
C VAL A 74 3.03 -7.95 -2.11
N LYS A 75 3.50 -6.82 -1.58
CA LYS A 75 4.04 -5.69 -2.35
C LYS A 75 5.55 -5.85 -2.51
N VAL A 76 6.00 -5.98 -3.76
CA VAL A 76 7.41 -6.10 -4.15
C VAL A 76 7.85 -4.80 -4.82
N TYR A 77 8.75 -4.06 -4.17
CA TYR A 77 9.26 -2.80 -4.75
C TYR A 77 10.31 -3.10 -5.83
N ARG A 78 10.22 -2.40 -6.96
CA ARG A 78 11.16 -2.53 -8.10
C ARG A 78 12.31 -1.54 -7.96
N MET A 79 13.55 -2.04 -7.97
CA MET A 79 14.75 -1.18 -7.84
C MET A 79 15.00 -0.30 -9.08
N ALA A 80 14.71 -0.81 -10.28
CA ALA A 80 15.15 -0.18 -11.53
C ALA A 80 14.41 1.13 -11.87
N THR A 81 13.24 1.35 -11.26
CA THR A 81 12.30 2.42 -11.60
C THR A 81 12.26 3.54 -10.55
N ILE A 82 13.05 3.43 -9.48
CA ILE A 82 13.04 4.38 -8.37
C ILE A 82 13.71 5.70 -8.75
N ASN A 83 12.95 6.79 -8.68
CA ASN A 83 13.51 8.14 -8.66
C ASN A 83 14.10 8.42 -7.27
N TYR A 84 15.38 8.12 -7.09
CA TYR A 84 16.10 8.29 -5.83
C TYR A 84 15.89 9.68 -5.18
N LYS A 85 16.06 10.76 -5.95
CA LYS A 85 15.91 12.13 -5.44
C LYS A 85 14.47 12.43 -5.02
N GLY A 86 13.50 11.85 -5.72
CA GLY A 86 12.09 11.98 -5.41
C GLY A 86 11.70 11.28 -4.11
N LEU A 87 12.28 10.11 -3.82
CA LEU A 87 12.01 9.37 -2.59
C LEU A 87 12.76 9.94 -1.38
N SER A 88 14.00 10.39 -1.57
CA SER A 88 14.85 10.83 -0.46
C SER A 88 14.19 11.97 0.32
N ARG A 89 13.50 12.90 -0.35
CA ARG A 89 12.80 14.04 0.30
C ARG A 89 11.75 13.64 1.34
N PHE A 90 11.20 12.43 1.27
CA PHE A 90 10.22 11.94 2.25
C PHE A 90 10.89 11.15 3.39
N ILE A 91 12.15 10.75 3.21
CA ILE A 91 12.98 10.10 4.25
C ILE A 91 13.85 11.14 4.96
N ASP A 92 14.28 12.17 4.25
CA ASP A 92 15.11 13.27 4.74
C ASP A 92 14.27 14.22 5.58
N GLY A 93 14.44 14.17 6.91
CA GLY A 93 13.60 14.90 7.88
C GLY A 93 12.70 13.99 8.70
N ASP A 94 12.72 12.68 8.44
CA ASP A 94 12.09 11.68 9.28
C ASP A 94 13.11 11.10 10.28
N ASP A 95 12.99 11.50 11.55
CA ASP A 95 13.89 11.13 12.66
C ASP A 95 14.09 9.61 12.80
N ARG A 96 13.14 8.83 12.28
CA ARG A 96 13.15 7.36 12.26
C ARG A 96 14.26 6.78 11.38
N PHE A 97 14.85 7.58 10.48
CA PHE A 97 15.80 7.16 9.46
C PHE A 97 17.06 8.05 9.35
N THR A 98 17.27 8.99 10.28
CA THR A 98 18.38 9.97 10.25
C THR A 98 19.77 9.35 10.29
N HIS A 99 19.95 8.24 11.02
CA HIS A 99 21.26 7.60 11.23
C HIS A 99 21.62 6.51 10.21
N ILE A 100 20.86 6.37 9.13
CA ILE A 100 21.11 5.32 8.14
C ILE A 100 21.81 5.91 6.93
N HIS A 101 22.94 5.32 6.53
CA HIS A 101 23.65 5.73 5.32
C HIS A 101 22.81 5.42 4.07
N LYS A 102 22.48 6.47 3.30
CA LYS A 102 21.57 6.38 2.15
C LYS A 102 22.37 6.25 0.86
N THR A 103 22.44 5.04 0.33
CA THR A 103 22.85 4.73 -1.05
C THR A 103 21.63 4.41 -1.91
N LYS A 104 21.80 4.41 -3.25
CA LYS A 104 20.76 3.98 -4.19
C LYS A 104 20.19 2.59 -3.86
N ASP A 105 21.03 1.66 -3.43
CA ASP A 105 20.59 0.30 -3.09
C ASP A 105 19.88 0.22 -1.74
N THR A 106 20.25 1.06 -0.78
CA THR A 106 19.60 1.06 0.54
C THR A 106 18.26 1.79 0.54
N ILE A 107 18.05 2.75 -0.37
CA ILE A 107 16.85 3.60 -0.36
C ILE A 107 15.56 2.78 -0.50
N ILE A 108 15.58 1.70 -1.28
CA ILE A 108 14.41 0.84 -1.46
C ILE A 108 14.06 0.07 -0.19
N PHE A 109 15.07 -0.37 0.56
CA PHE A 109 14.87 -1.03 1.85
C PHE A 109 14.39 -0.04 2.90
N LEU A 110 14.84 1.22 2.84
CA LEU A 110 14.32 2.29 3.67
C LEU A 110 12.88 2.62 3.31
N TRP A 111 12.55 2.69 2.01
CA TRP A 111 11.21 2.98 1.52
C TRP A 111 10.19 1.93 1.99
N SER A 112 10.52 0.66 1.80
CA SER A 112 9.69 -0.47 2.25
C SER A 112 9.61 -0.56 3.79
N ARG A 113 10.71 -0.29 4.53
CA ARG A 113 10.68 -0.13 5.99
C ARG A 113 9.77 1.00 6.43
N LYS A 114 9.79 2.12 5.71
CA LYS A 114 8.97 3.28 5.99
C LYS A 114 7.49 2.99 5.77
N GLU A 115 7.12 2.36 4.67
CA GLU A 115 5.72 1.95 4.45
C GLU A 115 5.25 0.95 5.52
N PHE A 116 6.04 -0.09 5.83
CA PHE A 116 5.71 -1.04 6.90
C PHE A 116 5.51 -0.34 8.26
N ARG A 117 6.38 0.61 8.60
CA ARG A 117 6.28 1.37 9.85
C ARG A 117 5.07 2.30 9.86
N ASN A 118 4.82 3.01 8.76
CA ASN A 118 3.65 3.88 8.63
C ASN A 118 2.34 3.09 8.73
N LEU A 119 2.23 1.92 8.08
CA LEU A 119 1.08 1.02 8.24
C LEU A 119 0.91 0.62 9.71
N GLY A 120 2.00 0.30 10.42
CA GLY A 120 1.94 -0.05 11.84
C GLY A 120 1.47 1.11 12.72
N ASP A 121 2.04 2.31 12.52
CA ASP A 121 1.69 3.52 13.26
C ASP A 121 0.20 3.90 13.04
N TYR A 122 -0.30 3.77 11.80
CA TYR A 122 -1.71 3.98 11.46
C TYR A 122 -2.64 2.91 12.03
N TYR A 123 -2.31 1.64 11.85
CA TYR A 123 -3.10 0.50 12.34
C TYR A 123 -3.27 0.57 13.87
N ASN A 124 -2.18 0.86 14.60
CA ASN A 124 -2.22 1.02 16.06
C ASN A 124 -3.07 2.20 16.53
N ARG A 125 -3.38 3.16 15.65
CA ARG A 125 -4.26 4.29 15.94
C ARG A 125 -5.70 4.08 15.45
N GLY A 126 -6.01 2.90 14.92
CA GLY A 126 -7.34 2.56 14.43
C GLY A 126 -7.68 3.16 13.07
N VAL A 127 -6.68 3.64 12.32
CA VAL A 127 -6.88 3.99 10.91
C VAL A 127 -7.14 2.70 10.14
N SER A 128 -8.13 2.72 9.27
CA SER A 128 -8.48 1.62 8.36
C SER A 128 -7.39 1.52 7.29
N VAL A 129 -6.33 0.76 7.58
CA VAL A 129 -5.23 0.43 6.66
C VAL A 129 -5.05 -1.08 6.62
N PRO A 130 -4.43 -1.64 5.56
CA PRO A 130 -4.02 -3.04 5.58
C PRO A 130 -3.10 -3.32 6.77
N ARG A 131 -3.45 -4.28 7.62
CA ARG A 131 -2.59 -4.68 8.74
C ARG A 131 -1.22 -5.13 8.22
N PRO A 132 -0.10 -4.55 8.69
CA PRO A 132 1.22 -5.00 8.29
C PRO A 132 1.52 -6.37 8.92
N VAL A 133 1.99 -7.33 8.11
CA VAL A 133 2.24 -8.71 8.56
C VAL A 133 3.73 -9.00 8.67
N ALA A 134 4.49 -8.72 7.61
CA ALA A 134 5.93 -8.94 7.61
C ALA A 134 6.62 -8.01 6.62
N LEU A 135 7.91 -7.77 6.88
CA LEU A 135 8.78 -7.08 5.95
C LEU A 135 10.05 -7.90 5.78
N TRP A 136 10.41 -8.17 4.52
CA TRP A 136 11.65 -8.83 4.17
C TRP A 136 12.34 -8.10 3.02
N LYS A 137 13.41 -7.36 3.33
CA LYS A 137 14.11 -6.49 2.37
C LYS A 137 13.12 -5.52 1.71
N ASN A 138 12.90 -5.64 0.41
CA ASN A 138 12.00 -4.85 -0.42
C ASN A 138 10.66 -5.57 -0.68
N ILE A 139 10.26 -6.51 0.18
CA ILE A 139 8.95 -7.16 0.11
C ILE A 139 8.18 -6.90 1.38
N LEU A 140 7.04 -6.24 1.24
CA LEU A 140 6.06 -5.96 2.27
C LEU A 140 4.91 -6.96 2.13
N VAL A 141 4.62 -7.68 3.22
CA VAL A 141 3.43 -8.53 3.34
C VAL A 141 2.46 -7.83 4.29
N MET A 142 1.22 -7.67 3.85
CA MET A 142 0.15 -7.02 4.59
C MET A 142 -1.18 -7.75 4.34
N GLU A 143 -2.19 -7.39 5.11
CA GLU A 143 -3.57 -7.83 4.89
C GLU A 143 -4.03 -7.57 3.46
N TYR A 144 -4.78 -8.52 2.91
CA TYR A 144 -5.47 -8.32 1.65
C TYR A 144 -6.86 -7.72 1.91
N ILE A 145 -7.17 -6.62 1.24
CA ILE A 145 -8.50 -6.00 1.30
C ILE A 145 -9.28 -6.44 0.06
N GLY A 146 -10.29 -7.29 0.27
CA GLY A 146 -11.06 -7.95 -0.80
C GLY A 146 -11.53 -9.33 -0.36
N ASP A 147 -11.99 -10.12 -1.34
CA ASP A 147 -12.42 -11.50 -1.12
C ASP A 147 -11.71 -12.50 -2.04
N GLU A 148 -12.16 -13.75 -1.98
CA GLU A 148 -11.67 -14.84 -2.83
C GLU A 148 -11.80 -14.56 -4.33
N SER A 149 -12.77 -13.74 -4.73
CA SER A 149 -13.05 -13.43 -6.13
C SER A 149 -12.23 -12.24 -6.66
N ARG A 150 -12.01 -11.19 -5.86
CA ARG A 150 -11.39 -9.95 -6.34
C ARG A 150 -10.84 -9.04 -5.22
N PRO A 151 -9.88 -8.16 -5.56
CA PRO A 151 -9.48 -7.09 -4.66
C PRO A 151 -10.62 -6.09 -4.49
N ALA A 152 -10.62 -5.39 -3.35
CA ALA A 152 -11.49 -4.24 -3.17
C ALA A 152 -11.25 -3.20 -4.28
N PRO A 153 -12.31 -2.60 -4.85
CA PRO A 153 -12.16 -1.57 -5.86
C PRO A 153 -11.54 -0.29 -5.27
N LEU A 154 -10.85 0.46 -6.12
CA LEU A 154 -10.40 1.80 -5.77
C LEU A 154 -11.60 2.75 -5.68
N LEU A 155 -11.58 3.69 -4.76
CA LEU A 155 -12.58 4.75 -4.65
C LEU A 155 -12.74 5.48 -6.00
N LYS A 156 -11.65 5.68 -6.74
CA LYS A 156 -11.67 6.24 -8.11
C LYS A 156 -12.65 5.52 -9.04
N GLU A 157 -12.73 4.19 -8.96
CA GLU A 157 -13.52 3.33 -9.85
C GLU A 157 -15.01 3.35 -9.47
N VAL A 158 -15.30 3.53 -8.19
CA VAL A 158 -16.66 3.50 -7.64
C VAL A 158 -17.17 4.86 -7.18
N LEU A 159 -16.44 5.94 -7.47
CA LEU A 159 -16.68 7.29 -6.93
C LEU A 159 -18.12 7.79 -7.16
N ASN A 160 -18.73 7.44 -8.29
CA ASN A 160 -20.10 7.86 -8.64
C ASN A 160 -21.19 6.97 -8.03
N ARG A 161 -20.79 5.92 -7.29
CA ARG A 161 -21.69 4.90 -6.71
C ARG A 161 -21.61 4.84 -5.18
N VAL A 162 -20.61 5.47 -4.58
CA VAL A 162 -20.47 5.52 -3.11
C VAL A 162 -21.50 6.47 -2.50
N HIS A 163 -22.00 6.10 -1.33
CA HIS A 163 -22.92 6.92 -0.54
C HIS A 163 -22.17 8.07 0.17
N ARG A 164 -22.91 9.07 0.63
CA ARG A 164 -22.34 10.25 1.32
C ARG A 164 -21.65 9.86 2.63
N GLU A 165 -22.11 8.80 3.27
CA GLU A 165 -21.58 8.21 4.50
C GLU A 165 -20.10 7.85 4.35
N ILE A 166 -19.69 7.32 3.18
CA ILE A 166 -18.27 7.06 2.87
C ILE A 166 -17.42 8.33 2.95
N GLY A 167 -17.99 9.48 2.55
CA GLY A 167 -17.30 10.76 2.67
C GLY A 167 -17.01 11.13 4.13
N TYR A 168 -17.95 10.87 5.04
CA TYR A 168 -17.75 11.12 6.47
C TYR A 168 -16.75 10.13 7.09
N GLU A 169 -16.78 8.85 6.69
CA GLU A 169 -15.77 7.87 7.10
C GLU A 169 -14.37 8.28 6.65
N ILE A 170 -14.20 8.79 5.41
CA ILE A 170 -12.90 9.30 4.94
C ILE A 170 -12.40 10.47 5.81
N ILE A 171 -13.30 11.38 6.23
CA ILE A 171 -12.93 12.48 7.13
C ILE A 171 -12.46 11.93 8.49
N GLU A 172 -13.13 10.91 9.02
CA GLU A 172 -12.71 10.25 10.26
C GLU A 172 -11.35 9.56 10.10
N GLU A 173 -11.09 8.89 8.97
CA GLU A 173 -9.78 8.31 8.68
C GLU A 173 -8.68 9.37 8.60
N MET A 174 -8.95 10.54 8.01
CA MET A 174 -8.03 11.67 8.03
C MET A 174 -7.72 12.17 9.44
N ARG A 175 -8.74 12.26 10.31
CA ARG A 175 -8.59 12.64 11.72
C ARG A 175 -7.73 11.62 12.46
N LYS A 176 -7.97 10.32 12.27
CA LYS A 176 -7.16 9.25 12.88
C LYS A 176 -5.71 9.26 12.38
N MET A 177 -5.46 9.56 11.11
CA MET A 177 -4.11 9.72 10.57
C MET A 177 -3.34 10.85 11.29
N LEU A 178 -3.96 12.01 11.50
CA LEU A 178 -3.35 13.10 12.28
C LEU A 178 -3.11 12.71 13.74
N LYS A 179 -4.03 11.96 14.37
CA LYS A 179 -3.84 11.39 15.71
C LYS A 179 -2.69 10.37 15.77
N ALA A 180 -2.35 9.74 14.66
CA ALA A 180 -1.16 8.89 14.51
C ALA A 180 0.13 9.71 14.29
N LYS A 181 0.03 11.04 14.30
CA LYS A 181 1.12 12.00 14.07
C LYS A 181 1.78 11.86 12.70
N LEU A 182 0.99 11.45 11.70
CA LEU A 182 1.43 11.27 10.33
C LEU A 182 0.51 12.03 9.36
N VAL A 183 1.12 12.57 8.31
CA VAL A 183 0.44 13.13 7.14
C VAL A 183 0.66 12.16 5.99
N HIS A 184 -0.39 11.71 5.30
CA HIS A 184 -0.28 10.72 4.22
C HIS A 184 0.64 11.20 3.09
N GLY A 185 0.51 12.48 2.74
CA GLY A 185 1.35 13.17 1.80
C GLY A 185 1.23 12.66 0.38
N ASP A 186 0.15 12.00 -0.02
CA ASP A 186 -0.26 11.75 -1.41
C ASP A 186 -1.73 11.31 -1.51
N LEU A 187 -2.57 11.67 -0.54
CA LEU A 187 -3.91 11.12 -0.40
C LEU A 187 -4.81 11.57 -1.55
N SER A 188 -5.47 10.63 -2.21
CA SER A 188 -6.37 10.85 -3.34
C SER A 188 -7.36 9.68 -3.51
N GLU A 189 -8.25 9.77 -4.49
CA GLU A 189 -9.16 8.66 -4.82
C GLU A 189 -8.45 7.40 -5.38
N TYR A 190 -7.15 7.48 -5.69
CA TYR A 190 -6.32 6.38 -6.21
C TYR A 190 -5.63 5.54 -5.13
N ASN A 191 -5.71 5.94 -3.87
CA ASN A 191 -5.07 5.31 -2.72
C ASN A 191 -6.05 5.10 -1.55
N ILE A 192 -7.34 5.03 -1.89
CA ILE A 192 -8.42 4.62 -1.01
C ILE A 192 -9.12 3.43 -1.67
N LEU A 193 -9.17 2.29 -0.99
CA LEU A 193 -10.00 1.15 -1.38
C LEU A 193 -11.35 1.24 -0.68
N ILE A 194 -12.41 0.73 -1.31
CA ILE A 194 -13.74 0.63 -0.70
C ILE A 194 -14.08 -0.84 -0.53
N TRP A 195 -14.26 -1.27 0.71
CA TRP A 195 -14.62 -2.64 1.04
C TRP A 195 -15.66 -2.66 2.16
N GLU A 196 -16.76 -3.41 1.97
CA GLU A 196 -17.85 -3.52 2.95
C GLU A 196 -18.30 -2.15 3.50
N ASP A 197 -18.53 -1.20 2.60
CA ASP A 197 -18.93 0.19 2.91
C ASP A 197 -17.96 0.94 3.85
N LYS A 198 -16.67 0.57 3.83
CA LYS A 198 -15.61 1.27 4.55
C LYS A 198 -14.44 1.68 3.66
N PRO A 199 -13.86 2.87 3.88
CA PRO A 199 -12.64 3.28 3.22
C PRO A 199 -11.40 2.64 3.87
N TYR A 200 -10.51 2.10 3.07
CA TYR A 200 -9.19 1.61 3.50
C TYR A 200 -8.09 2.42 2.81
N ILE A 201 -7.22 3.03 3.61
CA ILE A 201 -6.11 3.86 3.14
C ILE A 201 -4.92 2.95 2.80
N ILE A 202 -4.38 3.08 1.59
CA ILE A 202 -3.26 2.29 1.09
C ILE A 202 -2.13 3.19 0.57
N ASP A 203 -0.98 2.59 0.28
CA ASP A 203 0.18 3.29 -0.30
C ASP A 203 0.73 4.44 0.57
N VAL A 204 0.99 4.12 1.83
CA VAL A 204 1.43 5.07 2.86
C VAL A 204 2.94 5.28 2.88
N ALA A 205 3.65 4.89 1.82
CA ALA A 205 5.10 5.00 1.74
C ALA A 205 5.59 6.45 1.77
N GLN A 206 4.80 7.38 1.24
CA GLN A 206 5.10 8.82 1.21
C GLN A 206 4.72 9.53 2.52
N ALA A 207 4.01 8.87 3.44
CA ALA A 207 3.50 9.52 4.65
C ALA A 207 4.61 9.95 5.61
N VAL A 208 4.59 11.20 6.07
CA VAL A 208 5.65 11.79 6.90
C VAL A 208 5.15 12.14 8.30
N PRO A 209 6.03 12.13 9.32
CA PRO A 209 5.72 12.70 10.62
C PRO A 209 5.26 14.16 10.55
N ILE A 210 4.38 14.59 11.46
CA ILE A 210 3.89 15.98 11.52
C ILE A 210 4.99 17.02 11.75
N ASN A 211 6.14 16.62 12.32
CA ASN A 211 7.32 17.48 12.52
C ASN A 211 8.27 17.50 11.31
N HIS A 212 7.96 16.75 10.25
CA HIS A 212 8.77 16.72 9.03
C HIS A 212 8.72 18.08 8.31
N PRO A 213 9.83 18.58 7.71
CA PRO A 213 9.84 19.89 7.04
C PRO A 213 8.78 20.05 5.95
N LEU A 214 8.45 18.96 5.25
CA LEU A 214 7.41 18.94 4.21
C LEU A 214 5.97 18.72 4.73
N ALA A 215 5.77 18.45 6.02
CA ALA A 215 4.48 17.99 6.55
C ALA A 215 3.32 18.96 6.22
N ASN A 216 3.54 20.27 6.40
CA ASN A 216 2.50 21.28 6.15
C ASN A 216 2.11 21.35 4.66
N GLU A 217 3.09 21.34 3.75
CA GLU A 217 2.83 21.36 2.31
C GLU A 217 2.04 20.13 1.88
N LEU A 218 2.48 18.95 2.34
CA LEU A 218 1.85 17.67 2.05
C LEU A 218 0.43 17.58 2.61
N PHE A 219 0.22 18.09 3.83
CA PHE A 219 -1.09 18.13 4.47
C PHE A 219 -2.08 19.00 3.67
N LEU A 220 -1.67 20.22 3.29
CA LEU A 220 -2.52 21.11 2.51
C LEU A 220 -2.84 20.54 1.11
N ARG A 221 -1.94 19.73 0.55
CA ARG A 221 -2.15 18.98 -0.69
C ARG A 221 -3.18 17.88 -0.52
N ASP A 222 -3.05 17.05 0.52
CA ASP A 222 -4.02 15.99 0.84
C ASP A 222 -5.41 16.58 1.06
N VAL A 223 -5.52 17.64 1.87
CA VAL A 223 -6.78 18.37 2.11
C VAL A 223 -7.37 18.87 0.79
N LYS A 224 -6.57 19.48 -0.09
CA LYS A 224 -7.05 19.96 -1.40
C LYS A 224 -7.60 18.82 -2.26
N ASN A 225 -6.90 17.68 -2.31
CA ASN A 225 -7.36 16.51 -3.03
C ASN A 225 -8.65 15.95 -2.44
N MET A 226 -8.73 15.86 -1.11
CA MET A 226 -9.90 15.32 -0.41
C MET A 226 -11.13 16.22 -0.56
N VAL A 227 -11.00 17.55 -0.50
CA VAL A 227 -12.12 18.46 -0.82
C VAL A 227 -12.70 18.15 -2.20
N ARG A 228 -11.85 17.94 -3.21
CA ARG A 228 -12.30 17.56 -4.56
C ARG A 228 -13.04 16.22 -4.57
N VAL A 229 -12.54 15.22 -3.85
CA VAL A 229 -13.15 13.88 -3.77
C VAL A 229 -14.48 13.92 -3.03
N LEU A 230 -14.51 14.51 -1.83
CA LEU A 230 -15.70 14.64 -0.99
C LEU A 230 -16.80 15.43 -1.69
N ASN A 231 -16.46 16.45 -2.48
CA ASN A 231 -17.45 17.20 -3.26
C ASN A 231 -18.00 16.41 -4.45
N LYS A 232 -17.25 15.48 -5.04
CA LYS A 232 -17.78 14.54 -6.04
C LYS A 232 -18.71 13.51 -5.42
N ILE A 233 -18.46 13.10 -4.17
CA ILE A 233 -19.37 12.28 -3.35
C ILE A 233 -20.61 13.09 -2.91
N GLY A 234 -20.56 14.42 -3.05
CA GLY A 234 -21.67 15.32 -2.83
C GLY A 234 -21.70 15.99 -1.47
N LEU A 235 -20.60 16.03 -0.70
CA LEU A 235 -20.59 16.66 0.63
C LEU A 235 -20.64 18.19 0.61
N GLY A 236 -20.18 18.84 -0.47
CA GLY A 236 -20.21 20.30 -0.60
C GLY A 236 -19.35 21.04 0.44
N ILE A 237 -18.24 20.42 0.87
CA ILE A 237 -17.35 20.92 1.92
C ILE A 237 -16.25 21.82 1.34
N THR A 238 -15.88 22.86 2.08
CA THR A 238 -14.74 23.73 1.78
C THR A 238 -13.45 23.24 2.44
N LYS A 239 -12.31 23.76 1.99
CA LYS A 239 -11.00 23.50 2.62
C LYS A 239 -10.99 23.85 4.11
N LYS A 240 -11.59 24.99 4.48
CA LYS A 240 -11.61 25.49 5.86
C LYS A 240 -12.44 24.57 6.76
N GLU A 241 -13.59 24.12 6.27
CA GLU A 241 -14.44 23.17 7.00
C GLU A 241 -13.75 21.82 7.16
N LEU A 242 -13.15 21.27 6.10
CA LEU A 242 -12.43 20.00 6.20
C LEU A 242 -11.28 20.05 7.21
N ILE A 243 -10.47 21.11 7.18
CA ILE A 243 -9.38 21.32 8.16
C ILE A 243 -9.96 21.37 9.57
N LYS A 244 -11.02 22.16 9.77
CA LYS A 244 -11.68 22.26 11.08
C LYS A 244 -12.16 20.90 11.57
N GLU A 245 -12.75 20.07 10.71
CA GLU A 245 -13.23 18.72 11.06
C GLU A 245 -12.09 17.79 11.49
N ILE A 246 -10.97 17.78 10.76
CA ILE A 246 -9.88 16.80 11.02
C ILE A 246 -8.92 17.26 12.12
N GLU A 247 -8.81 18.57 12.37
CA GLU A 247 -7.96 19.16 13.41
C GLU A 247 -8.66 19.31 14.78
N VAL A 248 -9.91 18.86 14.94
CA VAL A 248 -10.54 18.81 16.27
C VAL A 248 -9.78 17.83 17.18
N ILE A 249 -8.79 18.36 17.90
CA ILE A 249 -8.06 17.76 19.03
C ILE A 249 -8.10 18.78 20.17
#